data_AF-A0A965LGF8-F1
#
_entry.id   AF-A0A965LGF8-F1
#
_cell.length_a   1.000
_cell.length_b   1.000
_cell.length_c   1.000
_cell.angle_alpha   90.00
_cell.angle_beta   90.00
_cell.angle_gamma   90.00
#
_symmetry.space_group_name_H-M   'P 1'
#
loop_
_entity.id
_entity.type
_entity.pdbx_description
1 polymer ?
#
loop_
_entity_poly.entity_id
_entity_poly.type
_entity_poly.pdbx_seq_one_letter_code
_entity_poly.pdbx_strand_id
1 'polypeptide(L)'
;TKTGAGLLRLTGANTFSGTTAVSQGTLTVDGSLAGGVSVASGSLLKGSGTIGGASTVNGTLAAGNSPGQMTFSSDLSLGSGSNIVWELFGNTSSDTTQFDRISVGGNLLAASVRNRCGGLHG
;
A
#
# COMPACT_ATOMS: atom_id res chain seq x y z
N THR A 1 4.36 -13.00 -8.94
CA THR A 1 5.52 -12.10 -8.80
C THR A 1 5.45 -10.97 -9.80
N LYS A 2 5.84 -9.76 -9.40
CA LYS A 2 5.95 -8.57 -10.25
C LYS A 2 7.42 -8.18 -10.41
N THR A 3 7.90 -8.17 -11.65
CA THR A 3 9.26 -7.77 -12.05
C THR A 3 9.20 -6.73 -13.17
N GLY A 4 10.36 -6.18 -13.55
CA GLY A 4 10.47 -5.10 -14.54
C GLY A 4 9.98 -3.74 -14.03
N ALA A 5 10.40 -2.65 -14.67
CA ALA A 5 10.10 -1.28 -14.23
C ALA A 5 8.63 -0.86 -14.39
N GLY A 6 7.84 -1.62 -15.17
CA GLY A 6 6.45 -1.29 -15.49
C GLY A 6 5.47 -1.43 -14.31
N LEU A 7 4.20 -1.16 -14.59
CA LEU A 7 3.10 -1.23 -13.65
C LEU A 7 2.23 -2.46 -13.92
N LEU A 8 1.85 -3.17 -12.86
CA LEU A 8 0.80 -4.19 -12.89
C LEU A 8 -0.37 -3.70 -12.04
N ARG A 9 -1.59 -3.69 -12.61
CA ARG A 9 -2.80 -3.22 -11.92
C ARG A 9 -3.80 -4.35 -11.75
N LEU A 10 -4.24 -4.56 -10.52
CA LEU A 10 -5.24 -5.55 -10.13
C LEU A 10 -6.54 -4.83 -9.77
N THR A 11 -7.58 -4.95 -10.61
CA THR A 11 -8.88 -4.28 -10.42
C THR A 11 -9.99 -5.23 -9.99
N GLY A 12 -9.87 -6.53 -10.28
CA GLY A 12 -10.83 -7.56 -9.88
C GLY A 12 -10.48 -8.25 -8.56
N ALA A 13 -11.27 -9.25 -8.19
CA ALA A 13 -10.97 -10.14 -7.08
C ALA A 13 -9.92 -11.18 -7.51
N ASN A 14 -8.74 -11.14 -6.88
CA ASN A 14 -7.67 -12.10 -7.13
C ASN A 14 -7.66 -13.13 -6.00
N THR A 15 -8.00 -14.38 -6.33
CA THR A 15 -8.10 -15.48 -5.36
C THR A 15 -6.76 -16.13 -5.03
N PHE A 16 -5.66 -15.65 -5.60
CA PHE A 16 -4.32 -16.12 -5.28
C PHE A 16 -4.00 -15.84 -3.81
N SER A 17 -3.89 -16.91 -3.02
CA SER A 17 -3.66 -16.86 -1.57
C SER A 17 -2.18 -16.85 -1.18
N GLY A 18 -1.28 -17.10 -2.13
CA GLY A 18 0.16 -17.01 -1.92
C GLY A 18 0.66 -15.56 -1.82
N THR A 19 1.91 -15.39 -1.43
CA THR A 19 2.53 -14.05 -1.36
C THR A 19 2.92 -13.58 -2.76
N THR A 20 2.46 -12.39 -3.15
CA THR A 20 2.92 -11.72 -4.35
C THR A 20 4.18 -10.91 -4.06
N ALA A 21 5.33 -11.39 -4.54
CA ALA A 21 6.57 -10.62 -4.48
C ALA A 21 6.58 -9.50 -5.54
N VAL A 22 6.82 -8.26 -5.12
CA VAL A 22 7.03 -7.08 -5.96
C VAL A 22 8.52 -6.74 -5.89
N SER A 23 9.27 -7.29 -6.85
CA SER A 23 10.74 -7.16 -6.87
C SER A 23 11.20 -5.89 -7.60
N GLN A 24 10.42 -5.43 -8.59
CA GLN A 24 10.70 -4.20 -9.35
C GLN A 24 9.40 -3.54 -9.84
N GLY A 25 9.46 -2.22 -10.01
CA GLY A 25 8.36 -1.41 -10.56
C GLY A 25 7.20 -1.27 -9.58
N THR A 26 5.99 -1.21 -10.13
CA THR A 26 4.78 -0.88 -9.37
C THR A 26 3.75 -2.01 -9.41
N LEU A 27 3.20 -2.35 -8.25
CA LEU A 27 1.96 -3.10 -8.11
C LEU A 27 0.86 -2.13 -7.63
N THR A 28 -0.21 -1.99 -8.42
CA THR A 28 -1.43 -1.29 -8.02
C THR A 28 -2.51 -2.31 -7.67
N VAL A 29 -3.07 -2.23 -6.46
CA VAL A 29 -4.21 -3.04 -6.02
C VAL A 29 -5.41 -2.11 -5.82
N ASP A 30 -6.35 -2.14 -6.76
CA ASP A 30 -7.63 -1.40 -6.71
C ASP A 30 -8.83 -2.33 -6.46
N GLY A 31 -8.66 -3.64 -6.70
CA GLY A 31 -9.62 -4.69 -6.35
C GLY A 31 -9.24 -5.39 -5.04
N SER A 32 -9.16 -6.72 -5.07
CA SER A 32 -8.68 -7.50 -3.93
C SER A 32 -7.60 -8.51 -4.31
N LEU A 33 -6.73 -8.81 -3.36
CA LEU A 33 -5.76 -9.90 -3.40
C LEU A 33 -5.92 -10.75 -2.13
N ALA A 34 -6.27 -12.02 -2.28
CA ALA A 34 -6.50 -12.90 -1.12
C ALA A 34 -5.22 -13.15 -0.29
N GLY A 35 -4.08 -13.27 -0.96
CA GLY A 35 -2.78 -13.47 -0.34
C GLY A 35 -2.11 -12.19 0.13
N GLY A 36 -0.85 -12.32 0.56
CA GLY A 36 -0.03 -11.20 1.02
C GLY A 36 0.82 -10.57 -0.08
N VAL A 37 1.50 -9.47 0.25
CA VAL A 37 2.46 -8.80 -0.64
C VAL A 37 3.80 -8.63 0.06
N SER A 38 4.89 -8.90 -0.66
CA SER A 38 6.25 -8.57 -0.23
C SER A 38 6.87 -7.58 -1.21
N VAL A 39 7.14 -6.35 -0.76
CA VAL A 39 7.64 -5.26 -1.60
C VAL A 39 9.12 -5.05 -1.31
N ALA A 40 9.96 -5.24 -2.33
CA ALA A 40 11.38 -4.99 -2.24
C ALA A 40 11.70 -3.49 -2.17
N SER A 41 12.89 -3.15 -1.67
CA SER A 41 13.40 -1.78 -1.73
C SER A 41 13.41 -1.26 -3.18
N GLY A 42 13.06 0.01 -3.38
CA GLY A 42 12.94 0.63 -4.71
C GLY A 42 11.68 0.24 -5.50
N SER A 43 10.85 -0.69 -5.00
CA SER A 43 9.55 -1.03 -5.59
C SER A 43 8.40 -0.28 -4.91
N LEU A 44 7.25 -0.22 -5.60
CA LEU A 44 6.07 0.50 -5.15
C LEU A 44 4.84 -0.43 -5.06
N LEU A 45 4.15 -0.36 -3.92
CA LEU A 45 2.78 -0.83 -3.76
C LEU A 45 1.86 0.40 -3.64
N LYS A 46 0.79 0.44 -4.44
CA LYS A 46 -0.21 1.52 -4.38
C LYS A 46 -1.64 1.06 -4.64
N GLY A 47 -2.60 1.98 -4.50
CA GLY A 47 -4.01 1.77 -4.83
C GLY A 47 -4.94 1.81 -3.62
N SER A 48 -6.23 1.55 -3.85
CA SER A 48 -7.29 1.66 -2.84
C SER A 48 -8.01 0.34 -2.53
N GLY A 49 -7.37 -0.79 -2.81
CA GLY A 49 -7.95 -2.12 -2.65
C GLY A 49 -7.64 -2.80 -1.31
N THR A 50 -7.95 -4.10 -1.25
CA THR A 50 -7.76 -4.94 -0.07
C THR A 50 -6.73 -6.04 -0.31
N ILE A 51 -5.80 -6.22 0.63
CA ILE A 51 -4.82 -7.31 0.68
C ILE A 51 -5.15 -8.20 1.88
N GLY A 52 -5.45 -9.47 1.62
CA GLY A 52 -5.96 -10.41 2.61
C GLY A 52 -4.87 -11.04 3.49
N GLY A 53 -3.67 -11.28 2.93
CA GLY A 53 -2.59 -11.95 3.63
C GLY A 53 -1.58 -11.00 4.28
N ALA A 54 -0.80 -11.54 5.21
CA ALA A 54 0.29 -10.83 5.87
C ALA A 54 1.26 -10.25 4.85
N SER A 55 1.65 -8.98 5.05
CA SER A 55 2.42 -8.22 4.07
C SER A 55 3.66 -7.59 4.66
N THR A 56 4.70 -7.45 3.84
CA THR A 56 5.95 -6.77 4.22
C THR A 56 6.31 -5.76 3.15
N VAL A 57 6.58 -4.53 3.56
CA VAL A 57 7.00 -3.45 2.67
C VAL A 57 8.37 -2.95 3.08
N ASN A 58 9.38 -3.24 2.26
CA ASN A 58 10.73 -2.65 2.37
C ASN A 58 10.94 -1.52 1.34
N GLY A 59 9.99 -1.34 0.42
CA GLY A 59 9.97 -0.28 -0.59
C GLY A 59 9.06 0.87 -0.19
N THR A 60 8.27 1.35 -1.15
CA THR A 60 7.30 2.42 -0.95
C THR A 60 5.88 1.85 -0.91
N LEU A 61 5.08 2.32 0.05
CA LEU A 61 3.63 2.13 0.11
C LEU A 61 2.96 3.49 -0.08
N ALA A 62 2.16 3.61 -1.14
CA ALA A 62 1.34 4.79 -1.43
C ALA A 62 -0.14 4.38 -1.42
N ALA A 63 -0.80 4.51 -0.28
CA ALA A 63 -2.21 4.16 -0.17
C ALA A 63 -3.07 5.16 -0.96
N GLY A 64 -4.20 4.69 -1.48
CA GLY A 64 -5.18 5.51 -2.18
C GLY A 64 -4.98 5.64 -3.69
N ASN A 65 -6.07 6.05 -4.35
CA ASN A 65 -6.05 6.77 -5.64
C ASN A 65 -6.37 8.26 -5.38
N SER A 66 -5.95 8.71 -4.20
CA SER A 66 -5.82 10.08 -3.76
C SER A 66 -7.03 11.01 -3.85
N PRO A 67 -7.70 11.25 -2.71
CA PRO A 67 -7.57 10.51 -1.45
C PRO A 67 -8.17 9.10 -1.51
N GLY A 68 -7.59 8.13 -0.79
CA GLY A 68 -8.20 6.80 -0.69
C GLY A 68 -7.66 5.93 0.44
N GLN A 69 -8.29 4.78 0.64
CA GLN A 69 -7.86 3.81 1.66
C GLN A 69 -7.32 2.55 1.02
N MET A 70 -6.16 2.07 1.47
CA MET A 70 -5.73 0.69 1.27
C MET A 70 -5.98 -0.11 2.55
N THR A 71 -6.50 -1.33 2.41
CA THR A 71 -6.78 -2.22 3.54
C THR A 71 -5.88 -3.44 3.54
N PHE A 72 -5.25 -3.72 4.68
CA PHE A 72 -4.59 -4.98 4.99
C PHE A 72 -5.45 -5.72 6.01
N SER A 73 -6.02 -6.87 5.63
CA SER A 73 -6.86 -7.66 6.55
C SER A 73 -6.04 -8.47 7.56
N SER A 74 -4.73 -8.50 7.43
CA SER A 74 -3.78 -9.23 8.27
C SER A 74 -2.64 -8.31 8.70
N ASP A 75 -1.53 -8.88 9.16
CA ASP A 75 -0.37 -8.15 9.66
C ASP A 75 0.30 -7.34 8.53
N LEU A 76 0.77 -6.16 8.88
CA LEU A 76 1.60 -5.31 8.02
C LEU A 76 2.93 -5.04 8.71
N SER A 77 4.02 -5.42 8.06
CA SER A 77 5.38 -5.08 8.47
C SER A 77 5.97 -4.04 7.53
N LEU A 78 6.33 -2.88 8.08
CA LEU A 78 7.07 -1.83 7.38
C LEU A 78 8.54 -1.94 7.79
N GLY A 79 9.37 -2.43 6.88
CA GLY A 79 10.78 -2.65 7.13
C GLY A 79 11.59 -1.35 7.21
N SER A 80 12.82 -1.46 7.71
CA SER A 80 13.76 -0.34 7.84
C SER A 80 13.99 0.36 6.50
N GLY A 81 13.76 1.67 6.45
CA GLY A 81 13.95 2.47 5.25
C GLY A 81 12.79 2.44 4.25
N SER A 82 11.69 1.75 4.58
CA SER A 82 10.43 1.86 3.85
C SER A 82 9.92 3.30 3.86
N ASN A 83 9.17 3.65 2.82
CA ASN A 83 8.55 4.96 2.68
C ASN A 83 7.04 4.83 2.61
N ILE A 84 6.34 5.60 3.41
CA ILE A 84 4.91 5.84 3.24
C ILE A 84 4.73 7.15 2.48
N VAL A 85 4.04 7.09 1.36
CA VAL A 85 3.55 8.27 0.65
C VAL A 85 2.08 8.43 0.98
N TRP A 86 1.73 9.57 1.54
CA TRP A 86 0.37 9.93 1.91
C TRP A 86 0.01 11.27 1.28
N GLU A 87 -1.24 11.43 0.88
CA GLU A 87 -1.78 12.69 0.40
C GLU A 87 -2.78 13.27 1.40
N LEU A 88 -2.83 14.60 1.45
CA LEU A 88 -3.72 15.38 2.29
C LEU A 88 -4.32 16.50 1.44
N PHE A 89 -5.59 16.32 1.13
CA PHE A 89 -6.42 17.30 0.46
C PHE A 89 -6.99 18.32 1.47
N GLY A 90 -7.28 17.88 2.69
CA GLY A 90 -7.81 18.75 3.72
C GLY A 90 -7.72 18.11 5.11
N ASN A 91 -7.54 18.95 6.12
CA ASN A 91 -7.51 18.54 7.52
C ASN A 91 -8.80 19.00 8.21
N THR A 92 -9.94 18.44 7.78
CA THR A 92 -11.23 18.68 8.42
C THR A 92 -11.63 17.46 9.26
N SER A 93 -12.07 17.70 10.49
CA SER A 93 -12.18 16.68 11.54
C SER A 93 -13.19 15.55 11.27
N SER A 94 -14.02 15.68 10.24
CA SER A 94 -15.15 14.76 9.97
C SER A 94 -15.08 14.05 8.62
N ASP A 95 -14.18 14.46 7.72
CA ASP A 95 -14.15 13.92 6.36
C ASP A 95 -12.95 12.97 6.16
N THR A 96 -13.21 11.68 6.30
CA THR A 96 -12.21 10.63 6.09
C THR A 96 -11.85 10.39 4.61
N THR A 97 -12.40 11.20 3.71
CA THR A 97 -12.09 11.20 2.27
C THR A 97 -11.11 12.31 1.89
N GLN A 98 -10.56 13.06 2.83
CA GLN A 98 -9.62 14.16 2.54
C GLN A 98 -8.15 13.77 2.73
N PHE A 99 -7.87 12.54 3.12
CA PHE A 99 -6.50 12.04 3.30
C PHE A 99 -6.41 10.56 3.00
N ASP A 100 -5.20 10.11 2.64
CA ASP A 100 -4.95 8.70 2.45
C ASP A 100 -4.95 7.93 3.77
N ARG A 101 -5.47 6.70 3.72
CA ARG A 101 -5.56 5.82 4.88
C ARG A 101 -4.94 4.46 4.60
N ILE A 102 -4.22 3.95 5.59
CA ILE A 102 -3.80 2.54 5.65
C ILE A 102 -4.58 1.92 6.81
N SER A 103 -5.47 0.98 6.50
CA SER A 103 -6.19 0.21 7.51
C SER A 103 -5.49 -1.14 7.70
N VAL A 104 -5.18 -1.50 8.94
CA VAL A 104 -4.52 -2.77 9.28
C VAL A 104 -5.41 -3.51 10.28
N GLY A 105 -5.89 -4.69 9.87
CA GLY A 105 -6.73 -5.56 10.71
C GLY A 105 -5.94 -6.44 11.67
N GLY A 106 -4.64 -6.62 11.43
CA GLY A 106 -3.71 -7.34 12.31
C GLY A 106 -2.72 -6.40 13.03
N ASN A 107 -1.54 -6.93 13.32
CA ASN A 107 -0.45 -6.16 13.91
C ASN A 107 0.21 -5.25 12.87
N LEU A 108 0.52 -4.02 13.29
CA LEU A 108 1.42 -3.14 12.55
C LEU A 108 2.79 -3.14 13.22
N LEU A 109 3.80 -3.68 12.53
CA LEU A 109 5.20 -3.57 12.92
C LEU A 109 5.87 -2.52 12.04
N ALA A 110 6.46 -1.48 12.64
CA ALA A 110 7.13 -0.42 11.91
C ALA A 110 8.56 -0.21 12.43
N ALA A 111 9.55 -0.41 11.57
CA ALA A 111 10.96 -0.18 11.87
C ALA A 111 11.48 1.00 11.05
N SER A 112 11.80 2.13 11.70
CA SER A 112 12.41 3.34 11.08
C SER A 112 11.81 3.69 9.70
N VAL A 113 10.51 4.00 9.71
CA VAL A 113 9.72 4.33 8.52
C VAL A 113 9.83 5.81 8.20
N ARG A 114 10.02 6.18 6.91
CA ARG A 114 9.94 7.57 6.47
C ARG A 114 8.53 7.88 5.95
N ASN A 115 7.95 8.99 6.40
CA ASN A 115 6.70 9.50 5.86
C ASN A 115 6.99 10.66 4.90
N ARG A 116 6.37 10.67 3.72
CA ARG A 116 6.45 11.76 2.75
C ARG A 116 5.04 12.15 2.30
N CYS A 117 4.77 13.45 2.30
CA CYS A 117 3.56 13.98 1.66
C CYS A 117 3.73 13.90 0.12
N GLY A 118 2.75 13.30 -0.57
CA GLY A 118 2.74 13.12 -2.03
C GLY A 118 2.36 14.40 -2.80
N GLY A 119 1.64 15.32 -2.15
CA GLY A 119 1.24 16.62 -2.68
C GLY A 119 0.26 17.32 -1.75
N LEU A 120 0.39 18.64 -1.58
CA LEU A 120 -0.67 19.49 -1.01
C LEU A 120 -1.56 19.91 -2.18
N HIS A 121 -2.80 19.43 -2.21
CA HIS A 121 -3.82 19.98 -3.09
C HIS A 121 -4.59 21.01 -2.27
N GLY A 122 -4.20 22.28 -2.39
CA GLY A 122 -4.88 23.43 -1.78
C GLY A 122 -5.94 24.04 -2.67
#